data_AF-A0ABD2WGW8-F1
#
_entry.id   AF-A0ABD2WGW8-F1
#
_cell.length_a   1.000
_cell.length_b   1.000
_cell.length_c   1.000
_cell.angle_alpha   90.00
_cell.angle_beta   90.00
_cell.angle_gamma   90.00
#
_symmetry.space_group_name_H-M   'P 1'
#
loop_
_entity.id
_entity.type
_entity.pdbx_description
1 polymer ?
#
loop_
_entity_poly.entity_id
_entity_poly.type
_entity_poly.pdbx_seq_one_letter_code
_entity_poly.pdbx_strand_id
1 'polypeptide(L)'
;MSGAKKTEYDRFVRSVTMAFFEPEELKGSSVSGKRSNAKPDSEAKPSIDPTRLSAIHDIFAHYLEKVRNKNTVEIFEALAKVGACVGTKISELRRPPRKPRAPKKVKPKVSDVKPKESEESNDSNTSDSSEESDDSSSQKSNSSDENEPSDTDSSEKSDSNKK
;
A
#
# COMPACT_ATOMS: atom_id res chain seq x y z
N MET A 1 -5.50 -3.59 -17.89
CA MET A 1 -4.45 -3.85 -16.88
C MET A 1 -3.20 -3.11 -17.31
N SER A 2 -2.85 -2.00 -16.65
CA SER A 2 -1.64 -1.24 -16.99
C SER A 2 -0.38 -2.05 -16.67
N GLY A 3 0.47 -2.25 -17.68
CA GLY A 3 1.80 -2.83 -17.52
C GLY A 3 2.80 -1.78 -17.07
N ALA A 4 2.52 -1.10 -15.95
CA ALA A 4 3.39 -0.06 -15.42
C ALA A 4 4.82 -0.61 -15.23
N LYS A 5 5.81 0.06 -15.83
CA LYS A 5 7.21 -0.34 -15.74
C LYS A 5 7.65 -0.23 -14.28
N LYS A 6 8.10 -1.35 -13.68
CA LYS A 6 8.65 -1.37 -12.32
C LYS A 6 9.84 -0.42 -12.24
N THR A 7 9.69 0.63 -11.43
CA THR A 7 10.74 1.61 -11.16
C THR A 7 11.93 0.92 -10.50
N GLU A 8 13.08 1.58 -10.52
CA GLU A 8 14.27 1.06 -9.86
C GLU A 8 14.08 0.91 -8.35
N TYR A 9 13.41 1.87 -7.72
CA TYR A 9 13.04 1.84 -6.31
C TYR A 9 12.12 0.65 -5.97
N ASP A 10 11.12 0.36 -6.80
CA ASP A 10 10.25 -0.81 -6.64
C ASP A 10 11.05 -2.12 -6.71
N ARG A 11 12.07 -2.21 -7.57
CA ARG A 11 12.96 -3.39 -7.61
C ARG A 11 13.83 -3.50 -6.36
N PHE A 12 14.42 -2.38 -5.92
CA PHE A 12 15.27 -2.33 -4.72
C PHE A 12 14.49 -2.78 -3.48
N VAL A 13 13.35 -2.13 -3.19
CA VAL A 13 12.50 -2.47 -2.03
C VAL A 13 12.08 -3.93 -2.06
N ARG A 14 11.69 -4.46 -3.23
CA ARG A 14 11.36 -5.89 -3.38
C ARG A 14 12.55 -6.83 -3.14
N SER A 15 13.75 -6.42 -3.52
CA SER A 15 14.97 -7.21 -3.29
C SER A 15 15.28 -7.28 -1.79
N VAL A 16 15.24 -6.14 -1.09
CA VAL A 16 15.44 -6.08 0.37
C VAL A 16 14.33 -6.88 1.09
N THR A 17 13.07 -6.74 0.66
CA THR A 17 11.95 -7.52 1.23
C THR A 17 12.20 -9.03 1.17
N MET A 18 12.75 -9.53 0.06
CA MET A 18 13.06 -10.96 -0.12
C MET A 18 14.31 -11.43 0.65
N ALA A 19 15.09 -10.50 1.23
CA ALA A 19 16.22 -10.82 2.11
C ALA A 19 15.82 -10.87 3.60
N PHE A 20 14.78 -10.12 4.00
CA PHE A 20 14.27 -10.07 5.38
C PHE A 20 13.11 -11.04 5.68
N PHE A 21 12.41 -11.51 4.64
CA PHE A 21 11.24 -12.35 4.77
C PHE A 21 11.30 -13.54 3.81
N GLU A 22 10.95 -14.72 4.31
CA GLU A 22 10.88 -15.91 3.47
C GLU A 22 9.68 -15.86 2.50
N PRO A 23 9.77 -16.52 1.33
CA PRO A 23 8.68 -16.51 0.34
C PRO A 23 7.37 -17.12 0.88
N GLU A 24 7.45 -17.99 1.88
CA GLU A 24 6.30 -18.66 2.49
C GLU A 24 5.62 -17.75 3.53
N GLU A 25 6.41 -17.11 4.39
CA GLU A 25 5.96 -16.07 5.32
C GLU A 25 5.21 -14.95 4.57
N LEU A 26 5.79 -14.44 3.47
CA LEU A 26 5.15 -13.42 2.64
C LEU A 26 3.83 -13.90 1.98
N LYS A 27 3.68 -15.20 1.67
CA LYS A 27 2.39 -15.74 1.19
C LYS A 27 1.35 -15.78 2.32
N GLY A 28 1.77 -16.05 3.55
CA GLY A 28 0.94 -16.01 4.75
C GLY A 28 0.40 -14.61 5.05
N SER A 29 1.29 -13.62 5.14
CA SER A 29 1.07 -12.34 5.84
C SER A 29 0.60 -11.16 4.95
N SER A 30 0.01 -10.14 5.56
CA SER A 30 -0.47 -8.89 4.93
C SER A 30 0.38 -7.70 5.37
N VAL A 31 0.43 -6.61 4.60
CA VAL A 31 1.19 -5.40 5.01
C VAL A 31 0.56 -4.70 6.22
N SER A 32 -0.76 -4.79 6.37
CA SER A 32 -1.52 -4.05 7.39
C SER A 32 -2.32 -4.93 8.36
N GLY A 33 -2.29 -6.25 8.19
CA GLY A 33 -3.17 -7.18 8.91
C GLY A 33 -4.68 -7.08 8.58
N LYS A 34 -5.12 -6.08 7.80
CA LYS A 34 -6.54 -5.80 7.58
C LYS A 34 -7.20 -6.76 6.59
N ARG A 35 -8.48 -7.07 6.81
CA ARG A 35 -9.36 -7.80 5.88
C ARG A 35 -9.56 -7.00 4.58
N SER A 36 -9.75 -7.69 3.46
CA SER A 36 -10.06 -7.04 2.18
C SER A 36 -11.54 -6.71 2.06
N ASN A 37 -11.88 -5.44 1.79
CA ASN A 37 -13.27 -5.01 1.55
C ASN A 37 -13.92 -5.77 0.37
N ALA A 38 -13.13 -6.20 -0.62
CA ALA A 38 -13.62 -6.97 -1.77
C ALA A 38 -13.90 -8.44 -1.46
N LYS A 39 -13.55 -8.94 -0.26
CA LYS A 39 -13.78 -10.31 0.20
C LYS A 39 -14.06 -10.33 1.72
N PRO A 40 -15.24 -9.87 2.17
CA PRO A 40 -15.57 -9.80 3.57
C PRO A 40 -15.57 -11.18 4.25
N ASP A 41 -15.89 -12.26 3.54
CA ASP A 41 -15.93 -13.61 4.12
C ASP A 41 -14.54 -14.28 4.22
N SER A 42 -13.47 -13.60 3.77
CA SER A 42 -12.11 -14.11 3.90
C SER A 42 -11.47 -13.72 5.23
N GLU A 43 -10.79 -14.68 5.84
CA GLU A 43 -10.04 -14.48 7.08
C GLU A 43 -9.00 -13.36 6.95
N ALA A 44 -8.89 -12.55 8.00
CA ALA A 44 -7.84 -11.54 8.09
C ALA A 44 -6.48 -12.24 8.25
N LYS A 45 -5.54 -11.90 7.37
CA LYS A 45 -4.17 -12.43 7.42
C LYS A 45 -3.34 -11.63 8.42
N PRO A 46 -2.43 -12.25 9.18
CA PRO A 46 -1.58 -11.53 10.13
C PRO A 46 -0.79 -10.43 9.43
N SER A 47 -0.45 -9.36 10.15
CA SER A 47 0.51 -8.38 9.65
C SER A 47 1.88 -9.03 9.48
N ILE A 48 2.66 -8.57 8.49
CA ILE A 48 4.11 -8.77 8.52
C ILE A 48 4.68 -8.11 9.77
N ASP A 49 5.80 -8.66 10.23
CA ASP A 49 6.58 -8.14 11.36
C ASP A 49 6.89 -6.65 11.17
N PRO A 50 6.38 -5.75 12.04
CA PRO A 50 6.56 -4.31 11.89
C PRO A 50 8.01 -3.88 12.11
N THR A 51 8.79 -4.62 12.90
CA THR A 51 10.21 -4.34 13.15
C THR A 51 11.03 -4.58 11.89
N ARG A 52 10.81 -5.73 11.22
CA ARG A 52 11.45 -6.02 9.93
C ARG A 52 10.95 -5.10 8.81
N LEU A 53 9.69 -4.67 8.84
CA LEU A 53 9.20 -3.65 7.91
C LEU A 53 9.88 -2.28 8.13
N SER A 54 10.05 -1.85 9.38
CA SER A 54 10.78 -0.60 9.70
C SER A 54 12.21 -0.66 9.17
N ALA A 55 12.93 -1.77 9.39
CA ALA A 55 14.29 -1.94 8.85
C ALA A 55 14.35 -1.79 7.31
N ILE A 56 13.32 -2.23 6.57
CA ILE A 56 13.24 -2.00 5.11
C ILE A 56 13.06 -0.50 4.79
N HIS A 57 12.24 0.22 5.56
CA HIS A 57 12.11 1.67 5.42
C HIS A 57 13.45 2.38 5.69
N ASP A 58 14.15 2.02 6.76
CA ASP A 58 15.42 2.65 7.16
C ASP A 58 16.54 2.40 6.14
N ILE A 59 16.67 1.15 5.67
CA ILE A 59 17.62 0.78 4.60
C ILE A 59 17.31 1.53 3.29
N PHE A 60 16.03 1.67 2.94
CA PHE A 60 15.64 2.37 1.72
C PHE A 60 15.81 3.89 1.85
N ALA A 61 15.54 4.47 3.02
CA ALA A 61 15.81 5.88 3.32
C ALA A 61 17.30 6.18 3.18
N HIS A 62 18.16 5.36 3.81
CA HIS A 62 19.61 5.48 3.74
C HIS A 62 20.14 5.34 2.31
N TYR A 63 19.59 4.40 1.52
CA TYR A 63 19.91 4.26 0.10
C TYR A 63 19.58 5.53 -0.70
N LEU A 64 18.39 6.10 -0.49
CA LEU A 64 17.99 7.31 -1.20
C LEU A 64 18.82 8.54 -0.80
N GLU A 65 19.13 8.67 0.49
CA GLU A 65 19.95 9.76 1.01
C GLU A 65 21.40 9.66 0.52
N LYS A 66 22.09 8.54 0.81
CA LYS A 66 23.55 8.43 0.60
C LYS A 66 23.96 7.98 -0.80
N VAL A 67 23.15 7.19 -1.50
CA VAL A 67 23.49 6.64 -2.83
C VAL A 67 22.82 7.42 -3.95
N ARG A 68 21.62 7.99 -3.71
CA ARG A 68 20.88 8.77 -4.71
C ARG A 68 20.89 10.27 -4.48
N ASN A 69 21.48 10.75 -3.38
CA ASN A 69 21.56 12.17 -3.01
C ASN A 69 20.19 12.86 -3.12
N LYS A 70 19.15 12.21 -2.59
CA LYS A 70 17.77 12.66 -2.68
C LYS A 70 17.42 13.65 -1.58
N ASN A 71 16.60 14.64 -1.92
CA ASN A 71 16.06 15.59 -0.96
C ASN A 71 15.09 14.90 0.01
N THR A 72 14.95 15.45 1.22
CA THR A 72 14.07 14.90 2.28
C THR A 72 12.62 14.69 1.83
N VAL A 73 12.08 15.60 1.01
CA VAL A 73 10.73 15.50 0.43
C VAL A 73 10.62 14.31 -0.53
N GLU A 74 11.59 14.14 -1.44
CA GLU A 74 11.63 13.00 -2.37
C GLU A 74 11.80 11.66 -1.64
N ILE A 75 12.56 11.66 -0.53
CA ILE A 75 12.71 10.49 0.35
C ILE A 75 11.36 10.13 0.98
N PHE A 76 10.65 11.10 1.56
CA PHE A 76 9.34 10.87 2.19
C PHE A 76 8.31 10.34 1.17
N GLU A 77 8.23 10.95 -0.01
CA GLU A 77 7.38 10.47 -1.10
C GLU A 77 7.71 9.07 -1.60
N ALA A 78 8.98 8.65 -1.53
CA ALA A 78 9.41 7.33 -1.90
C ALA A 78 9.10 6.31 -0.80
N LEU A 79 9.31 6.66 0.48
CA LEU A 79 8.99 5.83 1.64
C LEU A 79 7.50 5.53 1.73
N ALA A 80 6.62 6.49 1.42
CA ALA A 80 5.17 6.29 1.35
C ALA A 80 4.76 5.17 0.36
N LYS A 81 5.60 4.85 -0.63
CA LYS A 81 5.34 3.83 -1.65
C LYS A 81 5.83 2.42 -1.24
N VAL A 82 6.64 2.29 -0.17
CA VAL A 82 7.22 1.01 0.28
C VAL A 82 6.14 -0.03 0.58
N GLY A 83 5.13 0.32 1.38
CA GLY A 83 4.03 -0.61 1.70
C GLY A 83 3.28 -1.12 0.46
N ALA A 84 3.12 -0.28 -0.57
CA ALA A 84 2.51 -0.69 -1.83
C ALA A 84 3.42 -1.63 -2.66
N CYS A 85 4.73 -1.40 -2.66
CA CYS A 85 5.72 -2.29 -3.27
C CYS A 85 5.73 -3.68 -2.60
N VAL A 86 5.76 -3.72 -1.26
CA VAL A 86 5.69 -4.96 -0.46
C VAL A 86 4.37 -5.69 -0.69
N GLY A 87 3.24 -4.99 -0.62
CA GLY A 87 1.91 -5.58 -0.87
C GLY A 87 1.73 -6.13 -2.28
N THR A 88 2.33 -5.47 -3.28
CA THR A 88 2.38 -5.97 -4.66
C THR A 88 3.24 -7.23 -4.76
N LYS A 89 4.38 -7.31 -4.06
CA LYS A 89 5.25 -8.49 -4.04
C LYS A 89 4.61 -9.69 -3.36
N ILE A 90 3.95 -9.48 -2.23
CA ILE A 90 3.10 -10.48 -1.55
C ILE A 90 2.02 -11.01 -2.52
N SER A 91 1.35 -10.10 -3.24
CA SER A 91 0.32 -10.46 -4.22
C SER A 91 0.87 -11.21 -5.44
N GLU A 92 2.11 -10.94 -5.85
CA GLU A 92 2.82 -11.71 -6.89
C GLU A 92 3.14 -13.13 -6.42
N LEU A 93 3.66 -13.30 -5.20
CA LEU A 93 3.99 -14.62 -4.64
C LEU A 93 2.78 -15.53 -4.42
N ARG A 94 1.59 -14.93 -4.20
CA ARG A 94 0.30 -15.64 -4.11
C ARG A 94 -0.31 -15.99 -5.46
N ARG A 95 0.17 -15.39 -6.55
CA ARG A 95 -0.45 -15.57 -7.86
C ARG A 95 0.00 -16.92 -8.43
N PRO A 96 -0.93 -17.84 -8.78
CA PRO A 96 -0.55 -19.08 -9.44
C PRO A 96 0.17 -18.77 -10.76
N PRO A 97 1.12 -19.61 -11.20
CA PRO A 97 1.86 -19.39 -12.43
C PRO A 97 0.89 -19.23 -13.60
N ARG A 98 1.03 -18.13 -14.34
CA ARG A 98 0.18 -17.87 -15.51
C ARG A 98 0.51 -18.91 -16.57
N LYS A 99 -0.47 -19.76 -16.90
CA LYS A 99 -0.39 -20.64 -18.08
C LYS A 99 -0.02 -19.78 -19.31
N PRO A 100 0.97 -20.19 -20.13
CA PRO A 100 1.34 -19.43 -21.33
C PRO A 100 0.10 -19.29 -22.21
N ARG A 101 -0.23 -18.04 -22.58
CA ARG A 101 -1.32 -17.81 -23.52
C ARG A 101 -0.87 -18.33 -24.88
N ALA A 102 -1.60 -19.30 -25.42
CA ALA A 102 -1.36 -19.78 -26.79
C ALA A 102 -1.29 -18.58 -27.76
N PRO A 103 -0.35 -18.57 -28.71
CA PRO A 103 -0.22 -17.47 -29.64
C PRO A 103 -1.55 -17.28 -30.37
N LYS A 104 -2.12 -16.07 -30.31
CA LYS A 104 -3.31 -15.74 -31.08
C LYS A 104 -2.93 -15.93 -32.55
N LYS A 105 -3.53 -16.92 -33.23
CA LYS A 105 -3.44 -17.06 -34.69
C LYS A 105 -3.92 -15.74 -35.29
N VAL A 106 -2.97 -14.96 -35.82
CA VAL A 106 -3.28 -13.74 -36.56
C VAL A 106 -3.98 -14.20 -37.83
N LYS A 107 -5.30 -14.01 -37.90
CA LYS A 107 -6.02 -14.20 -39.17
C LYS A 107 -5.41 -13.18 -40.15
N PRO A 108 -4.96 -13.60 -41.35
CA PRO A 108 -4.47 -12.65 -42.34
C PRO A 108 -5.59 -11.67 -42.67
N LYS A 109 -5.35 -10.38 -42.48
CA LYS A 109 -6.21 -9.33 -43.03
C LYS A 109 -6.00 -9.34 -44.54
N VAL A 110 -6.97 -9.86 -45.28
CA VAL A 110 -7.08 -9.58 -46.71
C VAL A 110 -7.42 -8.10 -46.83
N SER A 111 -6.58 -7.36 -47.54
CA SER A 111 -6.73 -5.92 -47.73
C SER A 111 -7.44 -5.65 -49.06
N ASP A 112 -8.73 -5.33 -48.99
CA ASP A 112 -9.45 -4.74 -50.12
C ASP A 112 -9.66 -3.24 -49.89
N VAL A 113 -9.32 -2.47 -50.92
CA VAL A 113 -9.28 -1.01 -50.91
C VAL A 113 -10.41 -0.47 -51.77
N LYS A 114 -11.31 0.35 -51.19
CA LYS A 114 -11.84 1.52 -51.90
C LYS A 114 -12.40 2.59 -50.95
N PRO A 115 -12.13 3.89 -51.17
CA PRO A 115 -12.66 4.97 -50.34
C PRO A 115 -14.05 5.44 -50.82
N LYS A 116 -14.78 6.12 -49.94
CA LYS A 116 -15.81 7.09 -50.31
C LYS A 116 -16.01 8.13 -49.20
N GLU A 117 -16.00 9.40 -49.60
CA GLU A 117 -16.38 10.55 -48.78
C GLU A 117 -17.90 10.72 -48.76
N SER A 118 -18.44 11.25 -47.65
CA SER A 118 -19.64 12.09 -47.62
C SER A 118 -19.75 12.78 -46.26
N GLU A 119 -20.19 14.04 -46.28
CA GLU A 119 -20.17 14.98 -45.16
C GLU A 119 -21.40 14.90 -44.23
N GLU A 120 -21.38 15.69 -43.15
CA GLU A 120 -22.49 16.21 -42.32
C GLU A 120 -23.64 15.24 -41.89
N SER A 121 -23.99 15.16 -40.60
CA SER A 121 -24.65 16.29 -39.92
C SER A 121 -25.01 15.98 -38.45
N ASN A 122 -25.16 17.06 -37.67
CA ASN A 122 -26.14 17.30 -36.61
C ASN A 122 -26.30 16.40 -35.36
N ASP A 123 -25.93 17.04 -34.24
CA ASP A 123 -26.85 17.51 -33.18
C ASP A 123 -27.18 16.59 -31.97
N SER A 124 -27.48 17.29 -30.88
CA SER A 124 -28.04 16.90 -29.58
C SER A 124 -27.81 15.47 -29.06
N ASN A 125 -27.13 15.41 -27.92
CA ASN A 125 -27.70 14.63 -26.82
C ASN A 125 -27.68 15.43 -25.51
N THR A 126 -28.90 15.57 -24.97
CA THR A 126 -29.23 16.25 -23.72
C THR A 126 -29.45 15.21 -22.62
N SER A 127 -28.87 15.45 -21.44
CA SER A 127 -29.31 15.03 -20.09
C SER A 127 -28.14 15.34 -19.15
N ASP A 128 -28.21 16.25 -18.18
CA ASP A 128 -29.23 16.48 -17.15
C ASP A 128 -29.32 15.33 -16.13
N SER A 129 -28.69 15.57 -14.98
CA SER A 129 -28.86 14.99 -13.63
C SER A 129 -27.57 15.32 -12.87
N SER A 130 -27.50 16.39 -12.07
CA SER A 130 -28.00 16.45 -10.69
C SER A 130 -27.38 15.38 -9.79
N GLU A 131 -26.50 15.79 -8.88
CA GLU A 131 -26.76 15.70 -7.43
C GLU A 131 -25.69 16.50 -6.67
N GLU A 132 -26.17 17.38 -5.79
CA GLU A 132 -25.36 18.05 -4.77
C GLU A 132 -25.29 17.19 -3.49
N SER A 133 -24.78 17.76 -2.40
CA SER A 133 -24.62 17.14 -1.07
C SER A 133 -23.38 16.22 -0.94
N ASP A 134 -22.68 16.16 0.21
CA ASP A 134 -23.08 16.61 1.54
C ASP A 134 -21.97 17.33 2.32
N ASP A 135 -22.39 18.10 3.34
CA ASP A 135 -21.57 19.02 4.12
C ASP A 135 -20.70 18.32 5.18
N SER A 136 -19.47 18.84 5.39
CA SER A 136 -18.54 18.32 6.39
C SER A 136 -18.69 18.98 7.77
N SER A 137 -19.82 18.75 8.43
CA SER A 137 -20.04 19.19 9.82
C SER A 137 -19.34 18.25 10.83
N SER A 138 -18.02 18.40 10.95
CA SER A 138 -17.22 17.76 12.00
C SER A 138 -17.46 18.39 13.37
N GLN A 139 -18.56 18.03 14.04
CA GLN A 139 -18.75 18.31 15.46
C GLN A 139 -18.50 17.06 16.31
N LYS A 140 -17.29 16.99 16.88
CA LYS A 140 -17.09 16.28 18.15
C LYS A 140 -16.34 17.20 19.11
N SER A 141 -17.08 17.65 20.12
CA SER A 141 -16.66 18.64 21.10
C SER A 141 -15.50 18.14 21.97
N ASN A 142 -14.61 19.07 22.31
CA ASN A 142 -13.60 18.94 23.37
C ASN A 142 -14.24 19.02 24.76
N SER A 143 -13.42 18.79 25.81
CA SER A 143 -13.66 19.07 27.25
C SER A 143 -14.74 18.17 27.90
N SER A 144 -14.76 17.78 29.19
CA SER A 144 -13.88 17.96 30.37
C SER A 144 -14.54 17.20 31.57
N ASP A 145 -13.96 16.93 32.76
CA ASP A 145 -12.64 17.21 33.35
C ASP A 145 -12.42 16.38 34.66
N GLU A 146 -11.21 16.43 35.23
CA GLU A 146 -10.87 16.27 36.68
C GLU A 146 -11.04 14.90 37.41
N ASN A 147 -10.35 14.80 38.57
CA ASN A 147 -10.23 13.69 39.54
C ASN A 147 -9.15 12.61 39.22
N GLU A 148 -8.18 12.31 40.09
CA GLU A 148 -7.73 12.98 41.33
C GLU A 148 -6.30 12.49 41.67
N PRO A 149 -5.40 13.32 42.24
CA PRO A 149 -4.12 12.84 42.77
C PRO A 149 -4.30 12.27 44.19
N SER A 150 -3.94 11.00 44.40
CA SER A 150 -3.92 10.39 45.74
C SER A 150 -2.48 10.29 46.29
N ASP A 151 -2.00 11.41 46.84
CA ASP A 151 -0.88 11.36 47.78
C ASP A 151 -1.31 10.59 49.04
N THR A 152 -0.66 9.45 49.32
CA THR A 152 -0.68 8.85 50.65
C THR A 152 0.73 8.61 51.16
N ASP A 153 1.05 9.46 52.12
CA ASP A 153 2.27 9.63 52.87
C ASP A 153 2.67 8.41 53.74
N SER A 154 3.99 8.32 53.96
CA SER A 154 4.66 7.75 55.16
C SER A 154 4.70 6.25 55.51
N SER A 155 5.80 5.95 56.23
CA SER A 155 6.14 4.80 57.08
C SER A 155 6.78 3.56 56.43
N GLU A 156 7.72 2.83 57.08
CA GLU A 156 8.72 3.18 58.10
C GLU A 156 9.84 2.10 58.10
N LYS A 157 11.07 2.48 58.49
CA LYS A 157 12.26 1.68 58.92
C LYS A 157 12.23 0.14 58.83
N SER A 158 13.34 -0.44 58.38
CA SER A 158 14.29 -1.31 59.15
C SER A 158 15.10 -2.17 58.16
N ASP A 159 16.42 -2.03 57.98
CA ASP A 159 17.54 -2.43 58.88
C ASP A 159 17.81 -3.95 58.95
N SER A 160 19.06 -4.34 59.20
CA SER A 160 19.61 -5.70 59.43
C SER A 160 20.00 -6.59 58.23
N ASN A 161 21.33 -6.61 57.97
CA ASN A 161 22.18 -7.80 57.82
C ASN A 161 21.75 -8.99 56.94
N LYS A 162 22.62 -9.36 55.98
CA LYS A 162 23.64 -10.39 56.34
C LYS A 162 24.94 -10.28 55.53
N LYS A 163 26.01 -10.67 56.22
CA LYS A 163 27.40 -10.85 55.77
C LYS A 163 27.66 -12.34 55.53
#